data_AF-A0A3Q9IIZ4-F1
#
_entry.id   AF-A0A3Q9IIZ4-F1
#
_cell.length_a   1.000
_cell.length_b   1.000
_cell.length_c   1.000
_cell.angle_alpha   90.00
_cell.angle_beta   90.00
_cell.angle_gamma   90.00
#
_symmetry.space_group_name_H-M   'P 1'
#
loop_
_entity.id
_entity.type
_entity.pdbx_description
1 polymer ?
#
loop_
_entity_poly.entity_id
_entity_poly.type
_entity_poly.pdbx_seq_one_letter_code
_entity_poly.pdbx_strand_id
1 'polypeptide(L)'
;MKTPFAGHAPPAVPAPPAPAPAPAPAPAKPKTPVRRRGNSLERWEIALIKAMIDHGRWPNDQDILAYFTRPTRSVNHRAIAEIRTKSKHTAVRAATVEELDGFIASWPEIDAETGLSIRGDELLIKAREAMISAVHTFNSAGLTFRAELFIVTAVIAWTYLLHAWFKREGIDYRHTRTQNGEKVVMKTPGGADKYWELAQCLKHDRCPVERGAADNLNFLLELRHEIEHRSTSRIDDTVSAKLQACCINFNDTIKSQFGAQYGLERRLPIALQFVTFSPDQRALLKKASGLPGHIVTRMEGFEQNLTLEQQADPRFAYRVFMVH
;
A
#
# COMPACT_ATOMS: atom_id res chain seq x y z
N MET A 1 64.86 61.17 -30.17
CA MET A 1 64.90 60.29 -28.98
C MET A 1 64.37 61.04 -27.76
N LYS A 2 63.11 60.78 -27.37
CA LYS A 2 62.59 60.96 -25.99
C LYS A 2 61.47 59.92 -25.80
N THR A 3 61.69 59.02 -24.85
CA THR A 3 60.80 57.94 -24.41
C THR A 3 59.61 58.49 -23.62
N PRO A 4 58.41 57.88 -23.70
CA PRO A 4 57.27 58.28 -22.88
C PRO A 4 57.29 57.56 -21.51
N PHE A 5 56.89 58.30 -20.48
CA PHE A 5 56.73 57.85 -19.10
C PHE A 5 55.64 56.78 -18.97
N ALA A 6 55.98 55.65 -18.34
CA ALA A 6 55.03 54.60 -17.97
C ALA A 6 54.29 54.98 -16.68
N GLY A 7 52.96 55.06 -16.74
CA GLY A 7 52.09 55.24 -15.57
C GLY A 7 52.01 53.94 -14.75
N HIS A 8 52.27 54.05 -13.44
CA HIS A 8 52.00 52.97 -12.47
C HIS A 8 50.49 52.89 -12.19
N ALA A 9 49.91 51.70 -12.40
CA ALA A 9 48.57 51.38 -11.93
C ALA A 9 48.59 51.04 -10.42
N PRO A 10 47.59 51.46 -9.63
CA PRO A 10 47.52 51.11 -8.21
C PRO A 10 47.14 49.64 -8.00
N PRO A 11 47.52 49.03 -6.85
CA PRO A 11 47.26 47.62 -6.58
C PRO A 11 45.76 47.36 -6.35
N ALA A 12 45.29 46.22 -6.87
CA ALA A 12 43.91 45.78 -6.71
C ALA A 12 43.59 45.44 -5.25
N VAL A 13 42.46 45.96 -4.75
CA VAL A 13 41.92 45.66 -3.42
C VAL A 13 41.33 44.24 -3.44
N PRO A 14 41.66 43.36 -2.48
CA PRO A 14 41.09 42.02 -2.42
C PRO A 14 39.60 42.08 -2.05
N ALA A 15 38.79 41.29 -2.76
CA ALA A 15 37.36 41.19 -2.53
C ALA A 15 37.06 40.62 -1.13
N PRO A 16 35.97 41.06 -0.46
CA PRO A 16 35.60 40.56 0.85
C PRO A 16 35.20 39.07 0.78
N PRO A 17 35.45 38.29 1.86
CA PRO A 17 35.09 36.88 1.92
C PRO A 17 33.57 36.70 1.84
N ALA A 18 33.15 35.65 1.11
CA ALA A 18 31.74 35.30 0.95
C ALA A 18 31.07 35.02 2.31
N PRO A 19 29.79 35.40 2.49
CA PRO A 19 29.07 35.15 3.73
C PRO A 19 28.93 33.64 3.98
N ALA A 20 29.08 33.25 5.26
CA ALA A 20 28.95 31.87 5.68
C ALA A 20 27.56 31.31 5.32
N PRO A 21 27.46 30.02 4.93
CA PRO A 21 26.18 29.39 4.63
C PRO A 21 25.26 29.43 5.84
N ALA A 22 23.99 29.77 5.61
CA ALA A 22 22.98 29.81 6.66
C ALA A 22 22.86 28.44 7.36
N PRO A 23 22.64 28.41 8.69
CA PRO A 23 22.46 27.17 9.42
C PRO A 23 21.26 26.39 8.86
N ALA A 24 21.43 25.09 8.69
CA ALA A 24 20.40 24.20 8.19
C ALA A 24 19.11 24.34 9.03
N PRO A 25 17.92 24.32 8.40
CA PRO A 25 16.66 24.42 9.11
C PRO A 25 16.56 23.30 10.15
N ALA A 26 16.16 23.66 11.37
CA ALA A 26 15.97 22.71 12.46
C ALA A 26 15.03 21.57 12.02
N PRO A 27 15.29 20.31 12.43
CA PRO A 27 14.45 19.18 12.08
C PRO A 27 13.01 19.46 12.50
N ALA A 28 12.07 19.30 11.56
CA ALA A 28 10.66 19.50 11.82
C ALA A 28 10.23 18.64 13.03
N LYS A 29 9.57 19.28 14.01
CA LYS A 29 9.04 18.58 15.19
C LYS A 29 8.20 17.38 14.71
N PRO A 30 8.34 16.19 15.32
CA PRO A 30 7.55 15.04 14.93
C PRO A 30 6.07 15.41 15.03
N LYS A 31 5.35 15.33 13.91
CA LYS A 31 3.91 15.60 13.87
C LYS A 31 3.25 14.73 14.94
N THR A 32 2.49 15.35 15.84
CA THR A 32 1.70 14.65 16.84
C THR A 32 0.91 13.54 16.14
N PRO A 33 0.95 12.28 16.59
CA PRO A 33 0.24 11.20 15.93
C PRO A 33 -1.25 11.53 15.96
N VAL A 34 -1.79 11.92 14.80
CA VAL A 34 -3.22 12.06 14.62
C VAL A 34 -3.82 10.70 14.93
N ARG A 35 -4.65 10.61 15.98
CA ARG A 35 -5.37 9.36 16.31
C ARG A 35 -6.21 8.96 15.11
N ARG A 36 -5.74 7.97 14.36
CA ARG A 36 -6.47 7.44 13.20
C ARG A 36 -7.68 6.66 13.70
N ARG A 37 -8.80 6.74 12.97
CA ARG A 37 -9.96 5.86 13.22
C ARG A 37 -9.50 4.40 13.08
N GLY A 38 -10.06 3.46 13.87
CA GLY A 38 -9.63 2.05 13.90
C GLY A 38 -9.60 1.38 15.28
N ASN A 39 -9.74 2.13 16.36
CA ASN A 39 -9.73 1.59 17.74
C ASN A 39 -11.11 1.11 18.24
N SER A 40 -12.11 1.04 17.36
CA SER A 40 -13.44 0.51 17.69
C SER A 40 -13.43 -1.01 17.69
N LEU A 41 -14.20 -1.62 18.58
CA LEU A 41 -14.39 -3.07 18.63
C LEU A 41 -15.17 -3.56 17.41
N GLU A 42 -14.68 -4.64 16.81
CA GLU A 42 -15.37 -5.37 15.75
C GLU A 42 -16.50 -6.23 16.33
N ARG A 43 -17.45 -6.62 15.47
CA ARG A 43 -18.62 -7.39 15.89
C ARG A 43 -18.25 -8.73 16.57
N TRP A 44 -17.20 -9.40 16.09
CA TRP A 44 -16.73 -10.65 16.68
C TRP A 44 -16.03 -10.43 18.02
N GLU A 45 -15.29 -9.33 18.19
CA GLU A 45 -14.69 -8.95 19.48
C GLU A 45 -15.77 -8.66 20.51
N ILE A 46 -16.82 -7.93 20.11
CA ILE A 46 -17.98 -7.67 20.97
C ILE A 46 -18.64 -8.98 21.40
N ALA A 47 -18.80 -9.94 20.49
CA ALA A 47 -19.39 -11.24 20.80
C ALA A 47 -18.53 -12.01 21.83
N LEU A 48 -17.20 -12.02 21.67
CA LEU A 48 -16.27 -12.64 22.63
C LEU A 48 -16.27 -11.92 23.97
N ILE A 49 -16.26 -10.58 23.99
CA ILE A 49 -16.33 -9.79 25.23
C ILE A 49 -17.60 -10.14 26.02
N LYS A 50 -18.74 -10.26 25.33
CA LYS A 50 -19.98 -10.71 25.97
C LYS A 50 -19.86 -12.11 26.56
N ALA A 51 -19.30 -13.05 25.80
CA ALA A 51 -19.06 -14.42 26.29
C ALA A 51 -18.11 -14.43 27.50
N MET A 52 -17.06 -13.61 27.50
CA MET A 52 -16.13 -13.46 28.64
C MET A 52 -16.82 -12.88 29.88
N ILE A 53 -17.70 -11.88 29.69
CA ILE A 53 -18.51 -11.30 30.76
C ILE A 53 -19.47 -12.36 31.34
N ASP A 54 -20.17 -13.10 30.48
CA ASP A 54 -21.18 -14.10 30.86
C ASP A 54 -20.53 -15.32 31.55
N HIS A 55 -19.33 -15.72 31.13
CA HIS A 55 -18.57 -16.80 31.76
C HIS A 55 -18.10 -16.44 33.18
N GLY A 56 -17.81 -15.17 33.45
CA GLY A 56 -17.40 -14.69 34.78
C GLY A 56 -15.99 -15.12 35.24
N ARG A 57 -15.19 -15.76 34.37
CA ARG A 57 -13.78 -16.12 34.67
C ARG A 57 -12.88 -14.88 34.83
N TRP A 58 -13.23 -13.77 34.16
CA TRP A 58 -12.50 -12.51 34.20
C TRP A 58 -13.19 -11.55 35.19
N PRO A 59 -12.55 -11.23 36.33
CA PRO A 59 -13.22 -10.55 37.46
C PRO A 59 -13.51 -9.08 37.20
N ASN A 60 -12.81 -8.42 36.26
CA ASN A 60 -13.03 -7.01 35.95
C ASN A 60 -12.87 -6.70 34.45
N ASP A 61 -13.23 -5.47 34.05
CA ASP A 61 -13.15 -5.00 32.67
C ASP A 61 -11.72 -4.86 32.15
N GLN A 62 -10.75 -4.64 33.03
CA GLN A 62 -9.34 -4.51 32.67
C GLN A 62 -8.74 -5.84 32.23
N ASP A 63 -9.12 -6.94 32.89
CA ASP A 63 -8.68 -8.29 32.53
C ASP A 63 -9.23 -8.69 31.16
N ILE A 64 -10.49 -8.33 30.85
CA ILE A 64 -11.07 -8.55 29.53
C ILE A 64 -10.38 -7.66 28.48
N LEU A 65 -10.17 -6.38 28.81
CA LEU A 65 -9.53 -5.40 27.92
C LEU A 65 -8.13 -5.84 27.46
N ALA A 66 -7.38 -6.53 28.32
CA ALA A 66 -6.03 -7.01 28.03
C ALA A 66 -5.99 -7.95 26.82
N TYR A 67 -7.05 -8.72 26.57
CA TYR A 67 -7.12 -9.64 25.42
C TYR A 67 -7.33 -8.93 24.08
N PHE A 68 -7.86 -7.71 24.09
CA PHE A 68 -8.20 -6.96 22.88
C PHE A 68 -7.29 -5.75 22.62
N THR A 69 -6.39 -5.46 23.57
CA THR A 69 -5.39 -4.40 23.46
C THR A 69 -4.08 -4.98 22.93
N ARG A 70 -3.49 -4.35 21.92
CA ARG A 70 -2.22 -4.76 21.32
C ARG A 70 -1.33 -3.56 20.99
N PRO A 71 -0.01 -3.72 20.77
CA PRO A 71 0.92 -2.60 20.58
C PRO A 71 0.48 -1.60 19.49
N THR A 72 -0.23 -2.09 18.48
CA THR A 72 -0.69 -1.34 17.30
C THR A 72 -2.11 -0.79 17.43
N ARG A 73 -2.87 -1.22 18.45
CA ARG A 73 -4.28 -0.86 18.65
C ARG A 73 -4.63 -0.85 20.14
N SER A 74 -4.96 0.34 20.63
CA SER A 74 -5.47 0.52 21.98
C SER A 74 -7.00 0.59 21.98
N VAL A 75 -7.63 -0.31 22.75
CA VAL A 75 -9.07 -0.25 22.98
C VAL A 75 -9.32 0.62 24.21
N ASN A 76 -10.33 1.48 24.15
CA ASN A 76 -10.71 2.30 25.31
C ASN A 76 -11.42 1.41 26.34
N HIS A 77 -10.97 1.45 27.60
CA HIS A 77 -11.61 0.74 28.71
C HIS A 77 -13.13 0.96 28.79
N ARG A 78 -13.60 2.17 28.47
CA ARG A 78 -15.03 2.50 28.42
C ARG A 78 -15.83 1.57 27.49
N ALA A 79 -15.23 1.03 26.43
CA ALA A 79 -15.92 0.15 25.49
C ALA A 79 -16.38 -1.15 26.15
N ILE A 80 -15.60 -1.71 27.08
CA ILE A 80 -15.96 -2.93 27.82
C ILE A 80 -17.13 -2.63 28.77
N ALA A 81 -17.05 -1.52 29.50
CA ALA A 81 -18.12 -1.07 30.40
C ALA A 81 -19.45 -0.83 29.66
N GLU A 82 -19.42 -0.24 28.46
CA GLU A 82 -20.60 -0.02 27.63
C GLU A 82 -21.25 -1.33 27.13
N ILE A 83 -20.45 -2.39 26.95
CA ILE A 83 -20.94 -3.74 26.62
C ILE A 83 -21.54 -4.40 27.86
N ARG A 84 -20.85 -4.34 29.01
CA ARG A 84 -21.31 -4.92 30.28
C ARG A 84 -22.64 -4.33 30.73
N THR A 85 -22.78 -3.01 30.66
CA THR A 85 -24.00 -2.28 31.02
C THR A 85 -25.10 -2.36 29.96
N LYS A 86 -24.84 -3.03 28.82
CA LYS A 86 -25.75 -3.14 27.68
C LYS A 86 -26.19 -1.78 27.10
N SER A 87 -25.42 -0.71 27.35
CA SER A 87 -25.70 0.62 26.81
C SER A 87 -25.46 0.69 25.29
N LYS A 88 -24.57 -0.17 24.77
CA LYS A 88 -24.31 -0.31 23.33
C LYS A 88 -24.21 -1.78 22.91
N HIS A 89 -24.32 -2.00 21.60
CA HIS A 89 -24.14 -3.29 20.93
C HIS A 89 -25.12 -4.39 21.38
N THR A 90 -26.31 -4.02 21.85
CA THR A 90 -27.33 -4.95 22.37
C THR A 90 -27.74 -6.01 21.33
N ALA A 91 -27.74 -5.65 20.04
CA ALA A 91 -28.08 -6.55 18.94
C ALA A 91 -27.03 -7.65 18.63
N VAL A 92 -25.80 -7.54 19.15
CA VAL A 92 -24.75 -8.54 18.95
C VAL A 92 -24.93 -9.68 19.95
N ARG A 93 -25.04 -10.92 19.49
CA ARG A 93 -25.11 -12.09 20.38
C ARG A 93 -23.73 -12.40 20.97
N ALA A 94 -23.71 -12.99 22.17
CA ALA A 94 -22.47 -13.53 22.74
C ALA A 94 -21.96 -14.68 21.85
N ALA A 95 -20.63 -14.83 21.80
CA ALA A 95 -19.99 -15.96 21.16
C ALA A 95 -20.34 -17.27 21.91
N THR A 96 -20.26 -18.40 21.22
CA THR A 96 -20.45 -19.72 21.88
C THR A 96 -19.26 -20.04 22.79
N VAL A 97 -19.43 -21.04 23.66
CA VAL A 97 -18.34 -21.51 24.54
C VAL A 97 -17.16 -22.02 23.70
N GLU A 98 -17.44 -22.76 22.62
CA GLU A 98 -16.42 -23.28 21.72
C GLU A 98 -15.67 -22.16 20.99
N GLU A 99 -16.38 -21.11 20.56
CA GLU A 99 -15.76 -19.93 19.93
C GLU A 99 -14.86 -19.17 20.92
N LEU A 100 -15.29 -19.06 22.18
CA LEU A 100 -14.50 -18.45 23.25
C LEU A 100 -13.26 -19.29 23.59
N ASP A 101 -13.41 -20.60 23.76
CA ASP A 101 -12.30 -21.50 24.07
C ASP A 101 -11.26 -21.52 22.94
N GLY A 102 -11.70 -21.54 21.68
CA GLY A 102 -10.82 -21.43 20.52
C GLY A 102 -10.05 -20.11 20.49
N PHE A 103 -10.70 -19.00 20.83
CA PHE A 103 -10.03 -17.69 20.95
C PHE A 103 -8.98 -17.70 22.07
N ILE A 104 -9.31 -18.24 23.25
CA ILE A 104 -8.37 -18.27 24.38
C ILE A 104 -7.19 -19.20 24.10
N ALA A 105 -7.41 -20.35 23.44
CA ALA A 105 -6.35 -21.30 23.11
C ALA A 105 -5.34 -20.75 22.08
N SER A 106 -5.78 -19.87 21.19
CA SER A 106 -4.95 -19.26 20.14
C SER A 106 -4.34 -17.92 20.53
N TRP A 107 -4.82 -17.29 21.61
CA TRP A 107 -4.37 -15.98 22.04
C TRP A 107 -2.85 -15.97 22.37
N PRO A 108 -2.07 -14.93 21.99
CA PRO A 108 -2.53 -13.67 21.40
C PRO A 108 -2.73 -13.67 19.89
N GLU A 109 -2.22 -14.67 19.16
CA GLU A 109 -2.25 -14.70 17.68
C GLU A 109 -1.76 -13.38 17.03
N ILE A 110 -0.69 -12.79 17.60
CA ILE A 110 -0.08 -11.53 17.16
C ILE A 110 1.33 -11.78 16.62
N ASP A 111 1.65 -11.22 15.46
CA ASP A 111 3.01 -11.15 14.93
C ASP A 111 3.88 -10.21 15.78
N ALA A 112 4.98 -10.72 16.34
CA ALA A 112 5.81 -9.98 17.29
C ALA A 112 6.54 -8.77 16.68
N GLU A 113 6.84 -8.79 15.37
CA GLU A 113 7.56 -7.71 14.70
C GLU A 113 6.63 -6.53 14.39
N THR A 114 5.43 -6.83 13.92
CA THR A 114 4.49 -5.85 13.38
C THR A 114 3.35 -5.54 14.33
N GLY A 115 3.07 -6.39 15.31
CA GLY A 115 1.95 -6.28 16.25
C GLY A 115 0.59 -6.51 15.60
N LEU A 116 0.54 -7.16 14.43
CA LEU A 116 -0.71 -7.50 13.73
C LEU A 116 -1.34 -8.76 14.31
N SER A 117 -2.64 -8.72 14.56
CA SER A 117 -3.43 -9.91 14.90
C SER A 117 -3.85 -10.63 13.62
N ILE A 118 -3.66 -11.95 13.56
CA ILE A 118 -4.05 -12.76 12.40
C ILE A 118 -5.53 -12.55 12.07
N ARG A 119 -6.40 -12.62 13.09
CA ARG A 119 -7.84 -12.44 12.94
C ARG A 119 -8.26 -10.98 12.74
N GLY A 120 -7.67 -10.06 13.49
CA GLY A 120 -8.08 -8.64 13.47
C GLY A 120 -7.57 -7.88 12.25
N ASP A 121 -6.39 -8.23 11.76
CA ASP A 121 -5.66 -7.49 10.73
C ASP A 121 -5.41 -8.34 9.47
N GLU A 122 -6.24 -9.38 9.28
CA GLU A 122 -6.13 -10.39 8.22
C GLU A 122 -5.91 -9.80 6.82
N LEU A 123 -6.69 -8.78 6.44
CA LEU A 123 -6.55 -8.12 5.13
C LEU A 123 -5.19 -7.45 4.95
N LEU A 124 -4.67 -6.82 6.01
CA LEU A 124 -3.38 -6.15 5.95
C LEU A 124 -2.23 -7.16 5.88
N ILE A 125 -2.35 -8.28 6.61
CA ILE A 125 -1.42 -9.42 6.53
C ILE A 125 -1.42 -9.98 5.10
N LYS A 126 -2.60 -10.32 4.57
CA LYS A 126 -2.76 -10.84 3.20
C LYS A 126 -2.25 -9.88 2.14
N ALA A 127 -2.46 -8.57 2.30
CA ALA A 127 -1.92 -7.57 1.39
C ALA A 127 -0.38 -7.63 1.34
N ARG A 128 0.27 -7.70 2.51
CA ARG A 128 1.73 -7.80 2.63
C ARG A 128 2.25 -9.09 2.03
N GLU A 129 1.66 -10.23 2.39
CA GLU A 129 2.06 -11.55 1.91
C GLU A 129 1.87 -11.68 0.39
N ALA A 130 0.75 -11.18 -0.15
CA ALA A 130 0.52 -11.17 -1.60
C ALA A 130 1.58 -10.33 -2.32
N MET A 131 1.91 -9.14 -1.81
CA MET A 131 2.97 -8.32 -2.44
C MET A 131 4.35 -9.00 -2.35
N ILE A 132 4.66 -9.60 -1.20
CA ILE A 132 5.90 -10.38 -1.01
C ILE A 132 5.95 -11.53 -2.03
N SER A 133 4.86 -12.27 -2.18
CA SER A 133 4.75 -13.36 -3.14
C SER A 133 4.91 -12.87 -4.57
N ALA A 134 4.27 -11.74 -4.94
CA ALA A 134 4.40 -11.16 -6.27
C ALA A 134 5.88 -10.88 -6.61
N VAL A 135 6.59 -10.24 -5.68
CA VAL A 135 8.02 -9.92 -5.83
C VAL A 135 8.86 -11.20 -5.91
N HIS A 136 8.65 -12.17 -5.02
CA HIS A 136 9.38 -13.43 -5.07
C HIS A 136 9.18 -14.16 -6.40
N THR A 137 7.93 -14.30 -6.85
CA THR A 137 7.60 -14.95 -8.11
C THR A 137 8.25 -14.27 -9.30
N PHE A 138 8.31 -12.93 -9.32
CA PHE A 138 9.00 -12.22 -10.40
C PHE A 138 10.52 -12.48 -10.40
N ASN A 139 11.11 -12.64 -9.22
CA ASN A 139 12.55 -12.76 -9.06
C ASN A 139 13.05 -14.21 -9.15
N SER A 140 12.14 -15.17 -9.00
CA SER A 140 12.44 -16.59 -9.16
C SER A 140 12.86 -16.91 -10.60
N ALA A 141 13.95 -17.67 -10.74
CA ALA A 141 14.39 -18.17 -12.04
C ALA A 141 13.43 -19.24 -12.58
N GLY A 142 13.41 -19.41 -13.90
CA GLY A 142 12.71 -20.52 -14.57
C GLY A 142 11.26 -20.25 -14.99
N LEU A 143 10.72 -19.05 -14.73
CA LEU A 143 9.40 -18.65 -15.21
C LEU A 143 9.49 -17.75 -16.44
N THR A 144 8.71 -18.08 -17.46
CA THR A 144 8.62 -17.30 -18.72
C THR A 144 7.46 -16.31 -18.74
N PHE A 145 6.59 -16.35 -17.72
CA PHE A 145 5.36 -15.56 -17.57
C PHE A 145 5.31 -14.81 -16.22
N ARG A 146 6.47 -14.32 -15.79
CA ARG A 146 6.67 -13.81 -14.42
C ARG A 146 6.09 -12.40 -14.22
N ALA A 147 6.08 -11.54 -15.24
CA ALA A 147 5.41 -10.24 -15.15
C ALA A 147 3.90 -10.40 -14.99
N GLU A 148 3.31 -11.34 -15.70
CA GLU A 148 1.88 -11.64 -15.65
C GLU A 148 1.48 -12.11 -14.25
N LEU A 149 2.23 -13.06 -13.68
CA LEU A 149 2.04 -13.53 -12.30
C LEU A 149 2.22 -12.41 -11.28
N PHE A 150 3.24 -11.57 -11.46
CA PHE A 150 3.46 -10.41 -10.61
C PHE A 150 2.24 -9.49 -10.65
N ILE A 151 1.75 -9.13 -11.84
CA ILE A 151 0.64 -8.19 -12.02
C ILE A 151 -0.61 -8.70 -11.31
N VAL A 152 -1.00 -9.96 -11.55
CA VAL A 152 -2.21 -10.56 -10.93
C VAL A 152 -2.09 -10.53 -9.40
N THR A 153 -0.93 -10.95 -8.88
CA THR A 153 -0.71 -11.05 -7.43
C THR A 153 -0.61 -9.65 -6.79
N ALA A 154 0.02 -8.69 -7.47
CA ALA A 154 0.10 -7.30 -7.02
C ALA A 154 -1.27 -6.61 -7.00
N VAL A 155 -2.15 -6.89 -7.96
CA VAL A 155 -3.54 -6.39 -7.94
C VAL A 155 -4.29 -6.91 -6.71
N ILE A 156 -4.11 -8.19 -6.35
CA ILE A 156 -4.69 -8.76 -5.12
C ILE A 156 -4.14 -8.03 -3.88
N ALA A 157 -2.82 -7.84 -3.82
CA ALA A 157 -2.17 -7.13 -2.71
C ALA A 157 -2.74 -5.72 -2.50
N TRP A 158 -2.83 -4.93 -3.57
CA TRP A 158 -3.41 -3.58 -3.53
C TRP A 158 -4.89 -3.57 -3.18
N THR A 159 -5.66 -4.56 -3.68
CA THR A 159 -7.08 -4.70 -3.33
C THR A 159 -7.23 -4.89 -1.82
N TYR A 160 -6.48 -5.81 -1.22
CA TYR A 160 -6.55 -6.06 0.22
C TYR A 160 -6.02 -4.88 1.06
N LEU A 161 -4.99 -4.16 0.59
CA LEU A 161 -4.52 -2.95 1.25
C LEU A 161 -5.63 -1.88 1.33
N LEU A 162 -6.34 -1.66 0.22
CA LEU A 162 -7.44 -0.69 0.18
C LEU A 162 -8.65 -1.18 0.96
N HIS A 163 -8.99 -2.47 0.93
CA HIS A 163 -10.06 -3.03 1.76
C HIS A 163 -9.76 -2.85 3.25
N ALA A 164 -8.52 -3.14 3.68
CA ALA A 164 -8.09 -2.88 5.05
C ALA A 164 -8.25 -1.40 5.43
N TRP A 165 -7.92 -0.50 4.49
CA TRP A 165 -8.06 0.93 4.69
C TRP A 165 -9.52 1.36 4.77
N PHE A 166 -10.38 0.96 3.83
CA PHE A 166 -11.81 1.27 3.85
C PHE A 166 -12.50 0.74 5.11
N LYS A 167 -12.19 -0.51 5.52
CA LYS A 167 -12.68 -1.11 6.77
C LYS A 167 -12.32 -0.23 7.96
N ARG A 168 -11.06 0.19 8.06
CA ARG A 168 -10.57 1.04 9.16
C ARG A 168 -11.24 2.43 9.17
N GLU A 169 -11.47 3.00 7.99
CA GLU A 169 -12.09 4.31 7.81
C GLU A 169 -13.62 4.30 7.93
N GLY A 170 -14.22 3.13 8.09
CA GLY A 170 -15.68 2.94 8.18
C GLY A 170 -16.41 3.18 6.87
N ILE A 171 -15.74 2.97 5.73
CA ILE A 171 -16.34 3.08 4.39
C ILE A 171 -16.85 1.70 3.99
N ASP A 172 -18.13 1.61 3.60
CA ASP A 172 -18.69 0.38 3.04
C ASP A 172 -18.25 0.22 1.58
N TYR A 173 -17.39 -0.76 1.34
CA TYR A 173 -16.79 -1.06 0.04
C TYR A 173 -17.45 -2.28 -0.64
N ARG A 174 -18.74 -2.52 -0.34
CA ARG A 174 -19.54 -3.56 -1.01
C ARG A 174 -20.24 -3.01 -2.23
N HIS A 175 -20.36 -3.85 -3.25
CA HIS A 175 -21.20 -3.56 -4.41
C HIS A 175 -22.67 -3.48 -3.97
N THR A 176 -23.36 -2.43 -4.39
CA THR A 176 -24.79 -2.25 -4.13
C THR A 176 -25.52 -2.06 -5.45
N ARG A 177 -26.76 -2.55 -5.50
CA ARG A 177 -27.68 -2.31 -6.62
C ARG A 177 -28.98 -1.74 -6.08
N THR A 178 -29.63 -0.89 -6.86
CA THR A 178 -30.97 -0.42 -6.52
C THR A 178 -31.97 -1.51 -6.90
N GLN A 179 -32.74 -1.97 -5.93
CA GLN A 179 -33.83 -2.92 -6.12
C GLN A 179 -35.05 -2.38 -5.39
N ASN A 180 -36.16 -2.18 -6.11
CA ASN A 180 -37.40 -1.61 -5.56
C ASN A 180 -37.23 -0.26 -4.84
N GLY A 181 -36.30 0.59 -5.31
CA GLY A 181 -36.00 1.89 -4.70
C GLY A 181 -35.04 1.83 -3.51
N GLU A 182 -34.66 0.65 -3.03
CA GLU A 182 -33.71 0.46 -1.93
C GLU A 182 -32.33 0.01 -2.43
N LYS A 183 -31.26 0.45 -1.75
CA LYS A 183 -29.90 -0.04 -2.01
C LYS A 183 -29.70 -1.39 -1.34
N VAL A 184 -29.55 -2.43 -2.14
CA VAL A 184 -29.31 -3.80 -1.66
C VAL A 184 -27.88 -4.22 -1.98
N VAL A 185 -27.21 -4.84 -1.02
CA VAL A 185 -25.86 -5.39 -1.19
C VAL A 185 -25.89 -6.56 -2.18
N MET A 186 -25.02 -6.50 -3.18
CA MET A 186 -24.87 -7.57 -4.15
C MET A 186 -24.20 -8.78 -3.52
N LYS A 187 -24.68 -9.97 -3.89
CA LYS A 187 -24.11 -11.25 -3.46
C LYS A 187 -23.37 -11.93 -4.61
N THR A 188 -22.36 -12.73 -4.28
CA THR A 188 -21.74 -13.68 -5.21
C THR A 188 -22.73 -14.82 -5.52
N PRO A 189 -22.48 -15.63 -6.58
CA PRO A 189 -23.29 -16.83 -6.83
C PRO A 189 -23.36 -17.78 -5.62
N GLY A 190 -22.32 -17.80 -4.78
CA GLY A 190 -22.27 -18.57 -3.53
C GLY A 190 -22.90 -17.86 -2.31
N GLY A 191 -23.58 -16.72 -2.48
CA GLY A 191 -24.32 -16.04 -1.43
C GLY A 191 -23.51 -15.11 -0.51
N ALA A 192 -22.19 -14.99 -0.72
CA ALA A 192 -21.33 -14.08 0.06
C ALA A 192 -21.47 -12.62 -0.42
N ASP A 193 -21.19 -11.64 0.45
CA ASP A 193 -21.16 -10.22 0.06
C ASP A 193 -20.12 -9.98 -1.05
N LYS A 194 -20.50 -9.26 -2.10
CA LYS A 194 -19.60 -8.88 -3.19
C LYS A 194 -18.90 -7.56 -2.85
N TYR A 195 -17.59 -7.60 -2.66
CA TYR A 195 -16.76 -6.41 -2.39
C TYR A 195 -16.23 -5.79 -3.68
N TRP A 196 -15.84 -4.52 -3.62
CA TRP A 196 -15.25 -3.79 -4.74
C TRP A 196 -13.91 -4.40 -5.19
N GLU A 197 -13.73 -4.52 -6.50
CA GLU A 197 -12.43 -4.73 -7.14
C GLU A 197 -11.54 -3.47 -7.04
N LEU A 198 -10.23 -3.64 -7.30
CA LEU A 198 -9.25 -2.54 -7.24
C LEU A 198 -9.67 -1.33 -8.07
N ALA A 199 -10.15 -1.53 -9.30
CA ALA A 199 -10.58 -0.44 -10.17
C ALA A 199 -11.68 0.42 -9.53
N GLN A 200 -12.64 -0.21 -8.85
CA GLN A 200 -13.71 0.49 -8.13
C GLN A 200 -13.19 1.15 -6.84
N CYS A 201 -12.25 0.51 -6.14
CA CYS A 201 -11.57 1.10 -4.98
C CYS A 201 -10.86 2.42 -5.34
N LEU A 202 -10.15 2.45 -6.47
CA LEU A 202 -9.40 3.62 -6.95
C LEU A 202 -10.28 4.79 -7.36
N LYS A 203 -11.55 4.54 -7.71
CA LYS A 203 -12.52 5.58 -8.09
C LYS A 203 -13.18 6.28 -6.89
N HIS A 204 -13.02 5.75 -5.69
CA HIS A 204 -13.65 6.33 -4.50
C HIS A 204 -12.95 7.64 -4.11
N ASP A 205 -13.70 8.72 -3.89
CA ASP A 205 -13.14 10.07 -3.63
C ASP A 205 -12.18 10.14 -2.45
N ARG A 206 -12.39 9.29 -1.44
CA ARG A 206 -11.52 9.21 -0.26
C ARG A 206 -10.32 8.27 -0.43
N CYS A 207 -10.13 7.61 -1.57
CA CYS A 207 -9.06 6.64 -1.77
C CYS A 207 -7.70 7.27 -1.40
N PRO A 208 -6.85 6.61 -0.59
CA PRO A 208 -5.59 7.19 -0.12
C PRO A 208 -4.47 7.15 -1.18
N VAL A 209 -4.72 6.57 -2.35
CA VAL A 209 -3.71 6.37 -3.39
C VAL A 209 -3.55 7.66 -4.18
N GLU A 210 -2.33 8.18 -4.21
CA GLU A 210 -2.01 9.39 -4.97
C GLU A 210 -2.11 9.15 -6.49
N ARG A 211 -2.30 10.23 -7.25
CA ARG A 211 -2.64 10.17 -8.68
C ARG A 211 -1.66 9.32 -9.51
N GLY A 212 -0.35 9.55 -9.38
CA GLY A 212 0.66 8.78 -10.13
C GLY A 212 0.65 7.28 -9.80
N ALA A 213 0.39 6.92 -8.53
CA ALA A 213 0.23 5.53 -8.12
C ALA A 213 -1.08 4.94 -8.66
N ALA A 214 -2.18 5.70 -8.66
CA ALA A 214 -3.44 5.27 -9.24
C ALA A 214 -3.33 5.07 -10.76
N ASP A 215 -2.62 5.95 -11.48
CA ASP A 215 -2.35 5.83 -12.91
C ASP A 215 -1.49 4.58 -13.20
N ASN A 216 -0.48 4.29 -12.37
CA ASN A 216 0.29 3.05 -12.44
C ASN A 216 -0.59 1.79 -12.24
N LEU A 217 -1.48 1.79 -11.24
CA LEU A 217 -2.37 0.65 -10.98
C LEU A 217 -3.42 0.46 -12.07
N ASN A 218 -3.97 1.54 -12.63
CA ASN A 218 -4.88 1.47 -13.78
C ASN A 218 -4.18 0.87 -14.99
N PHE A 219 -2.94 1.26 -15.27
CA PHE A 219 -2.13 0.63 -16.32
C PHE A 219 -1.96 -0.88 -16.09
N LEU A 220 -1.63 -1.31 -14.87
CA LEU A 220 -1.49 -2.74 -14.57
C LEU A 220 -2.82 -3.51 -14.67
N LEU A 221 -3.94 -2.89 -14.30
CA LEU A 221 -5.28 -3.48 -14.46
C LEU A 221 -5.64 -3.66 -15.94
N GLU A 222 -5.38 -2.67 -16.78
CA GLU A 222 -5.59 -2.78 -18.22
C GLU A 222 -4.71 -3.86 -18.85
N LEU A 223 -3.43 -3.89 -18.47
CA LEU A 223 -2.49 -4.88 -18.95
C LEU A 223 -2.91 -6.30 -18.52
N ARG A 224 -3.39 -6.47 -17.29
CA ARG A 224 -3.96 -7.75 -16.80
C ARG A 224 -5.11 -8.21 -17.69
N HIS A 225 -6.06 -7.34 -18.02
CA HIS A 225 -7.19 -7.70 -18.89
C HIS A 225 -6.69 -8.18 -20.26
N GLU A 226 -5.69 -7.51 -20.82
CA GLU A 226 -5.16 -7.87 -22.14
C GLU A 226 -4.41 -9.22 -22.11
N ILE A 227 -3.63 -9.48 -21.05
CA ILE A 227 -2.98 -10.78 -20.81
C ILE A 227 -4.00 -11.90 -20.62
N GLU A 228 -5.06 -11.68 -19.84
CA GLU A 228 -6.08 -12.70 -19.55
C GLU A 228 -6.88 -13.09 -20.79
N HIS A 229 -7.09 -12.14 -21.71
CA HIS A 229 -7.85 -12.37 -22.93
C HIS A 229 -6.99 -12.78 -24.14
N ARG A 230 -5.64 -12.67 -24.06
CA ARG A 230 -4.73 -12.99 -25.17
C ARG A 230 -3.42 -13.62 -24.70
N SER A 231 -3.02 -14.73 -25.33
CA SER A 231 -1.69 -15.32 -25.16
C SER A 231 -0.60 -14.31 -25.53
N THR A 232 0.05 -13.74 -24.52
CA THR A 232 1.12 -12.75 -24.67
C THR A 232 2.44 -13.39 -24.26
N SER A 233 3.53 -13.04 -24.94
CA SER A 233 4.88 -13.54 -24.63
C SER A 233 5.83 -12.39 -24.31
N ARG A 234 6.60 -12.53 -23.21
CA ARG A 234 7.81 -11.74 -22.90
C ARG A 234 7.59 -10.22 -22.82
N ILE A 235 6.72 -9.77 -21.91
CA ILE A 235 6.49 -8.33 -21.67
C ILE A 235 7.41 -7.70 -20.62
N ASP A 236 8.11 -8.54 -19.83
CA ASP A 236 8.88 -8.16 -18.63
C ASP A 236 9.73 -6.89 -18.80
N ASP A 237 10.58 -6.84 -19.83
CA ASP A 237 11.54 -5.74 -20.01
C ASP A 237 10.85 -4.40 -20.30
N THR A 238 9.68 -4.45 -20.93
CA THR A 238 8.93 -3.25 -21.32
C THR A 238 8.11 -2.69 -20.16
N VAL A 239 7.75 -3.54 -19.19
CA VAL A 239 6.89 -3.16 -18.05
C VAL A 239 7.63 -3.08 -16.72
N SER A 240 8.90 -3.49 -16.66
CA SER A 240 9.71 -3.54 -15.43
C SER A 240 9.71 -2.23 -14.63
N ALA A 241 9.82 -1.08 -15.30
CA ALA A 241 9.77 0.23 -14.63
C ALA A 241 8.40 0.52 -13.98
N LYS A 242 7.31 0.01 -14.55
CA LYS A 242 5.96 0.10 -14.00
C LYS A 242 5.75 -0.85 -12.83
N LEU A 243 6.30 -2.06 -12.91
CA LEU A 243 6.25 -3.04 -11.80
C LEU A 243 7.06 -2.53 -10.60
N GLN A 244 8.24 -1.94 -10.84
CA GLN A 244 9.04 -1.33 -9.78
C GLN A 244 8.33 -0.15 -9.12
N ALA A 245 7.71 0.74 -9.91
CA ALA A 245 6.90 1.83 -9.37
C ALA A 245 5.74 1.28 -8.52
N CYS A 246 5.06 0.21 -8.96
CA CYS A 246 4.01 -0.46 -8.18
C CYS A 246 4.49 -0.92 -6.80
N CYS A 247 5.67 -1.56 -6.71
CA CYS A 247 6.27 -1.98 -5.44
C CYS A 247 6.57 -0.81 -4.51
N ILE A 248 7.21 0.25 -5.04
CA ILE A 248 7.58 1.44 -4.26
C ILE A 248 6.33 2.14 -3.73
N ASN A 249 5.35 2.37 -4.62
CA ASN A 249 4.07 2.99 -4.28
C ASN A 249 3.32 2.18 -3.21
N PHE A 250 3.34 0.85 -3.29
CA PHE A 250 2.69 -0.01 -2.29
C PHE A 250 3.35 0.18 -0.93
N ASN A 251 4.68 0.15 -0.90
CA ASN A 251 5.45 0.31 0.32
C ASN A 251 5.23 1.67 0.98
N ASP A 252 5.22 2.73 0.18
CA ASP A 252 4.97 4.08 0.68
C ASP A 252 3.52 4.25 1.15
N THR A 253 2.56 3.64 0.46
CA THR A 253 1.15 3.66 0.85
C THR A 253 0.92 2.90 2.16
N ILE A 254 1.43 1.68 2.29
CA ILE A 254 1.22 0.90 3.53
C ILE A 254 1.88 1.59 4.74
N LYS A 255 3.06 2.19 4.56
CA LYS A 255 3.75 2.94 5.61
C LYS A 255 3.01 4.21 5.99
N SER A 256 2.62 5.01 4.99
CA SER A 256 1.91 6.27 5.22
C SER A 256 0.54 6.02 5.84
N GLN A 257 -0.16 4.94 5.46
CA GLN A 257 -1.51 4.66 5.89
C GLN A 257 -1.61 3.82 7.17
N PHE A 258 -0.73 2.87 7.43
CA PHE A 258 -0.83 1.98 8.58
C PHE A 258 0.29 2.18 9.59
N GLY A 259 1.51 2.49 9.14
CA GLY A 259 2.66 2.71 10.01
C GLY A 259 3.93 2.14 9.41
N ALA A 260 5.08 2.72 9.77
CA ALA A 260 6.37 2.37 9.19
C ALA A 260 6.75 0.89 9.39
N GLN A 261 6.31 0.28 10.49
CA GLN A 261 6.56 -1.12 10.83
C GLN A 261 5.93 -2.13 9.86
N TYR A 262 4.97 -1.70 9.03
CA TYR A 262 4.31 -2.57 8.05
C TYR A 262 4.99 -2.55 6.68
N GLY A 263 6.00 -1.68 6.51
CA GLY A 263 6.83 -1.64 5.31
C GLY A 263 7.47 -3.00 5.01
N LEU A 264 7.67 -3.26 3.73
CA LEU A 264 8.23 -4.50 3.20
C LEU A 264 9.74 -4.41 2.94
N GLU A 265 10.32 -3.21 3.00
CA GLU A 265 11.73 -2.97 2.66
C GLU A 265 12.73 -3.72 3.56
N ARG A 266 12.32 -4.11 4.77
CA ARG A 266 13.17 -4.87 5.71
C ARG A 266 13.19 -6.36 5.42
N ARG A 267 12.07 -6.93 4.96
CA ARG A 267 11.92 -8.37 4.67
C ARG A 267 12.35 -8.72 3.24
N LEU A 268 12.37 -7.73 2.34
CA LEU A 268 12.77 -7.90 0.95
C LEU A 268 13.84 -6.88 0.56
N PRO A 269 15.09 -7.06 1.00
CA PRO A 269 16.23 -6.36 0.40
C PRO A 269 16.50 -6.94 -1.01
N ILE A 270 15.60 -6.60 -1.95
CA ILE A 270 15.82 -6.55 -3.40
C ILE A 270 16.01 -7.88 -4.15
N ALA A 271 15.08 -8.16 -5.08
CA ALA A 271 15.44 -8.63 -6.42
C ALA A 271 14.44 -8.30 -7.57
N LEU A 272 13.61 -7.24 -7.49
CA LEU A 272 13.16 -6.50 -8.68
C LEU A 272 14.04 -5.24 -8.72
N GLN A 273 14.97 -5.19 -9.66
CA GLN A 273 16.28 -4.51 -9.61
C GLN A 273 16.25 -3.01 -9.24
N PHE A 274 17.04 -2.60 -8.24
CA PHE A 274 17.33 -1.17 -7.92
C PHE A 274 18.57 -0.62 -8.64
N VAL A 275 19.14 -1.36 -9.60
CA VAL A 275 20.25 -0.88 -10.42
C VAL A 275 19.78 -0.77 -11.85
N THR A 276 20.13 0.35 -12.46
CA THR A 276 19.63 0.73 -13.78
C THR A 276 20.48 0.12 -14.85
N PHE A 277 19.82 -0.41 -15.88
CA PHE A 277 20.48 -0.77 -17.12
C PHE A 277 21.27 0.42 -17.65
N SER A 278 22.52 0.18 -18.02
CA SER A 278 23.31 1.15 -18.78
C SER A 278 22.59 1.46 -20.10
N PRO A 279 22.83 2.62 -20.72
CA PRO A 279 22.29 2.96 -22.04
C PRO A 279 22.52 1.85 -23.09
N ASP A 280 23.65 1.15 -23.00
CA ASP A 280 24.04 0.08 -23.90
C ASP A 280 23.16 -1.18 -23.78
N GLN A 281 22.73 -1.54 -22.55
CA GLN A 281 21.79 -2.63 -22.33
C GLN A 281 20.36 -2.29 -22.83
N ARG A 282 19.94 -1.02 -22.73
CA ARG A 282 18.65 -0.56 -23.29
C ARG A 282 18.62 -0.59 -24.82
N ALA A 283 19.73 -0.24 -25.47
CA ALA A 283 19.85 -0.27 -26.93
C ALA A 283 19.85 -1.72 -27.47
N LEU A 284 20.43 -2.66 -26.70
CA LEU A 284 20.45 -4.09 -27.03
C LEU A 284 19.06 -4.74 -26.86
N LEU A 285 18.32 -4.37 -25.79
CA LEU A 285 16.96 -4.86 -25.52
C LEU A 285 15.93 -4.36 -26.56
N LYS A 286 16.00 -3.08 -26.97
CA LYS A 286 15.16 -2.53 -28.04
C LYS A 286 15.36 -3.21 -29.39
N LYS A 287 16.57 -3.69 -29.68
CA LYS A 287 16.87 -4.45 -30.91
C LYS A 287 16.46 -5.92 -30.82
N ALA A 288 16.28 -6.46 -29.61
CA ALA A 288 15.97 -7.87 -29.36
C ALA A 288 14.47 -8.15 -29.05
N SER A 289 13.65 -7.12 -28.83
CA SER A 289 12.27 -7.28 -28.37
C SER A 289 11.31 -7.71 -29.49
N GLY A 290 11.03 -9.01 -29.58
CA GLY A 290 9.92 -9.59 -30.35
C GLY A 290 8.56 -9.37 -29.65
N LEU A 291 8.23 -8.11 -29.33
CA LEU A 291 7.01 -7.78 -28.59
C LEU A 291 5.76 -7.93 -29.48
N PRO A 292 4.67 -8.57 -29.01
CA PRO A 292 3.44 -8.63 -29.77
C PRO A 292 2.84 -7.23 -30.02
N GLY A 293 2.47 -6.92 -31.27
CA GLY A 293 2.07 -5.56 -31.69
C GLY A 293 0.83 -4.99 -30.97
N HIS A 294 -0.07 -5.84 -30.48
CA HIS A 294 -1.25 -5.39 -29.72
C HIS A 294 -0.87 -4.81 -28.34
N ILE A 295 0.19 -5.32 -27.70
CA ILE A 295 0.69 -4.78 -26.43
C ILE A 295 1.35 -3.41 -26.67
N VAL A 296 2.16 -3.28 -27.72
CA VAL A 296 2.76 -1.99 -28.11
C VAL A 296 1.68 -0.93 -28.32
N THR A 297 0.65 -1.28 -29.09
CA THR A 297 -0.47 -0.37 -29.39
C THR A 297 -1.21 0.03 -28.12
N ARG A 298 -1.44 -0.90 -27.17
CA ARG A 298 -2.10 -0.58 -25.90
C ARG A 298 -1.24 0.34 -25.04
N MET A 299 0.07 0.10 -24.96
CA MET A 299 0.99 0.93 -24.18
C MET A 299 1.04 2.36 -24.71
N GLU A 300 1.20 2.53 -26.03
CA GLU A 300 1.22 3.84 -26.67
C GLU A 300 -0.11 4.57 -26.48
N GLY A 301 -1.25 3.87 -26.66
CA GLY A 301 -2.57 4.44 -26.47
C GLY A 301 -2.82 4.93 -25.03
N PHE A 302 -2.32 4.21 -24.03
CA PHE A 302 -2.42 4.66 -22.63
C PHE A 302 -1.54 5.89 -22.37
N GLU A 303 -0.28 5.87 -22.81
CA GLU A 303 0.65 6.98 -22.57
C GLU A 303 0.25 8.27 -23.28
N GLN A 304 -0.32 8.18 -24.49
CA GLN A 304 -0.84 9.34 -25.25
C GLN A 304 -2.01 10.06 -24.54
N ASN A 305 -2.72 9.37 -23.65
CA ASN A 305 -3.81 9.96 -22.87
C ASN A 305 -3.33 10.68 -21.60
N LEU A 306 -2.03 10.61 -21.27
CA LEU A 306 -1.44 11.28 -20.10
C LEU A 306 -0.76 12.60 -20.49
N THR A 307 -0.82 13.58 -19.59
CA THR A 307 -0.06 14.84 -19.72
C THR A 307 1.45 14.60 -19.57
N LEU A 308 2.28 15.52 -20.07
CA LEU A 308 3.75 15.44 -19.95
C LEU A 308 4.21 15.36 -18.49
N GLU A 309 3.54 16.07 -17.58
CA GLU A 309 3.84 16.02 -16.14
C GLU A 309 3.54 14.63 -15.57
N GLN A 310 2.40 14.03 -15.93
CA GLN A 310 2.04 12.67 -15.49
C GLN A 310 2.98 11.61 -16.04
N GLN A 311 3.45 11.75 -17.28
CA GLN A 311 4.42 10.83 -17.87
C GLN A 311 5.79 10.91 -17.20
N ALA A 312 6.16 12.08 -16.67
CA ALA A 312 7.41 12.32 -15.95
C ALA A 312 7.34 11.95 -14.46
N ASP A 313 6.15 11.71 -13.90
CA ASP A 313 5.98 11.35 -12.49
C ASP A 313 6.69 10.02 -12.17
N PRO A 314 7.69 10.00 -11.25
CA PRO A 314 8.39 8.78 -10.86
C PRO A 314 7.47 7.72 -10.24
N ARG A 315 6.29 8.12 -9.72
CA ARG A 315 5.26 7.21 -9.20
C ARG A 315 4.51 6.50 -10.32
N PHE A 316 4.46 7.08 -11.52
CA PHE A 316 3.91 6.42 -12.70
C PHE A 316 4.93 5.49 -13.36
N ALA A 317 6.18 5.94 -13.55
CA ALA A 317 7.31 5.12 -14.01
C ALA A 317 8.62 5.58 -13.38
N TYR A 318 9.33 4.66 -12.73
CA TYR A 318 10.65 4.95 -12.22
C TYR A 318 11.69 4.99 -13.36
N ARG A 319 12.28 6.16 -13.61
CA ARG A 319 13.31 6.39 -14.63
C ARG A 319 14.57 6.91 -13.95
N VAL A 320 15.70 6.26 -14.17
CA VAL A 320 16.98 6.78 -13.68
C VAL A 320 17.70 7.51 -14.78
N PHE A 321 18.05 8.75 -14.46
CA PHE A 321 18.96 9.59 -15.22
C PHE A 321 20.33 9.45 -14.56
N MET A 322 21.30 8.87 -15.27
CA MET A 322 22.70 9.02 -14.89
C MET A 322 23.15 10.40 -15.39
N VAL A 323 23.52 11.28 -14.47
CA VAL A 323 24.25 12.51 -14.81
C VAL A 323 25.73 12.11 -14.87
N HIS A 324 26.33 12.24 -16.05
CA HIS A 324 27.77 12.00 -16.26
C HIS A 324 28.58 13.24 -15.95
#